data_AF-A0A0D0QC53-F1
#
_entry.id   AF-A0A0D0QC53-F1
#
_cell.length_a   1.000
_cell.length_b   1.000
_cell.length_c   1.000
_cell.angle_alpha   90.00
_cell.angle_beta   90.00
_cell.angle_gamma   90.00
#
_symmetry.space_group_name_H-M   'P 1'
#
loop_
_entity.id
_entity.type
_entity.pdbx_description
1 polymer ?
#
loop_
_entity_poly.entity_id
_entity_poly.type
_entity_poly.pdbx_seq_one_letter_code
_entity_poly.pdbx_strand_id
1 'polypeptide(L)'
;MMSSRPILSGLALMSLLAACASPARFDDMGLTAPPAPPPPEPPPEVRLIAAIENQGCVLDATNVSSVLLAANLTQEQLTTIVPTLDDAGRLEVAGDGAIRVLTERCV
;
A
#
# COMPACT_ATOMS: atom_id res chain seq x y z
N MET A 1 4.49 4.56 -48.84
CA MET A 1 5.01 5.87 -49.30
C MET A 1 4.40 6.95 -48.43
N MET A 2 5.25 7.83 -47.86
CA MET A 2 5.00 9.19 -47.32
C MET A 2 3.65 9.49 -46.63
N SER A 3 3.58 10.09 -45.45
CA SER A 3 4.36 11.27 -45.07
C SER A 3 4.40 11.46 -43.56
N SER A 4 5.63 11.56 -43.07
CA SER A 4 6.02 12.25 -41.85
C SER A 4 5.84 13.76 -42.05
N ARG A 5 5.48 14.52 -40.99
CA ARG A 5 6.35 15.55 -40.37
C ARG A 5 5.61 16.58 -39.50
N PRO A 6 6.35 17.25 -38.58
CA PRO A 6 5.92 17.72 -37.27
C PRO A 6 5.65 19.23 -37.25
N ILE A 7 5.04 19.73 -36.17
CA ILE A 7 5.12 21.16 -35.83
C ILE A 7 5.46 21.32 -34.35
N LEU A 8 6.75 21.58 -34.11
CA LEU A 8 7.24 22.39 -33.01
C LEU A 8 6.62 23.79 -33.10
N SER A 9 6.08 24.29 -32.00
CA SER A 9 6.08 25.71 -31.58
C SER A 9 5.39 25.75 -30.22
N GLY A 10 5.97 26.23 -29.12
CA GLY A 10 7.05 27.18 -28.98
C GLY A 10 6.52 28.33 -28.12
N LEU A 11 7.26 28.64 -27.03
CA LEU A 11 7.22 29.90 -26.27
C LEU A 11 5.91 30.18 -25.49
N ALA A 12 5.90 30.80 -24.31
CA ALA A 12 6.92 31.54 -23.59
C ALA A 12 6.41 31.85 -22.18
N LEU A 13 7.39 31.93 -21.26
CA LEU A 13 7.54 32.90 -20.18
C LEU A 13 6.50 33.02 -19.04
N MET A 14 7.12 33.00 -17.85
CA MET A 14 6.89 33.86 -16.68
C MET A 14 5.62 33.64 -15.87
N SER A 15 5.83 33.13 -14.65
CA SER A 15 5.10 33.63 -13.47
C SER A 15 5.95 33.48 -12.20
N LEU A 16 6.58 34.61 -11.86
CA LEU A 16 6.80 35.19 -10.53
C LEU A 16 7.22 34.28 -9.35
N LEU A 17 8.51 34.36 -9.00
CA LEU A 17 8.96 34.11 -7.62
C LEU A 17 8.39 35.22 -6.72
N ALA A 18 7.24 34.96 -6.10
CA ALA A 18 6.72 35.79 -5.02
C ALA A 18 7.60 35.58 -3.77
N ALA A 19 8.45 36.57 -3.52
CA ALA A 19 9.23 36.71 -2.30
C ALA A 19 8.31 36.86 -1.08
N CYS A 20 8.15 35.80 -0.28
CA CYS A 20 7.66 35.91 1.09
C CYS A 20 8.86 36.16 2.00
N ALA A 21 9.31 37.41 2.07
CA ALA A 21 10.09 37.89 3.21
C ALA A 21 9.16 37.93 4.42
N SER A 22 9.13 36.84 5.20
CA SER A 22 8.50 36.84 6.52
C SER A 22 9.50 37.42 7.52
N PRO A 23 9.10 38.35 8.41
CA PRO A 23 9.96 38.73 9.52
C PRO A 23 10.14 37.50 10.41
N ALA A 24 11.37 37.03 10.53
CA ALA A 24 11.74 36.01 11.50
C ALA A 24 11.39 36.55 12.90
N ARG A 25 10.29 36.06 13.47
CA ARG A 25 10.02 36.21 14.89
C ARG A 25 10.86 35.16 15.60
N PHE A 26 11.90 35.62 16.29
CA PHE A 26 12.79 34.79 17.10
C PHE A 26 12.13 34.30 18.41
N ASP A 27 10.81 34.10 18.42
CA ASP A 27 10.08 33.42 19.49
C ASP A 27 10.27 31.89 19.44
N ASP A 28 10.86 31.37 18.36
CA ASP A 28 11.11 29.94 18.13
C ASP A 28 12.49 29.50 18.68
N MET A 29 12.77 29.84 19.95
CA MET A 29 13.66 29.00 20.77
C MET A 29 12.79 28.03 21.58
N GLY A 30 11.84 27.40 20.89
CA GLY A 30 11.08 26.28 21.39
C GLY A 30 11.92 25.03 21.26
N LEU A 31 12.25 24.42 22.39
CA LEU A 31 12.76 23.06 22.49
C LEU A 31 11.92 22.16 21.57
N THR A 32 12.44 21.82 20.38
CA THR A 32 11.78 20.84 19.51
C THR A 32 11.71 19.54 20.28
N ALA A 33 10.51 19.19 20.75
CA ALA A 33 10.25 17.89 21.34
C ALA A 33 10.76 16.82 20.36
N PRO A 34 11.41 15.74 20.84
CA PRO A 34 11.85 14.66 19.97
C PRO A 34 10.68 14.19 19.11
N PRO A 35 10.92 13.85 17.82
CA PRO A 35 9.87 13.28 16.99
C PRO A 35 9.28 12.05 17.68
N ALA A 36 7.95 11.95 17.70
CA ALA A 36 7.26 10.81 18.26
C ALA A 36 7.71 9.52 17.53
N PRO A 37 7.80 8.38 18.24
CA PRO A 37 8.11 7.11 17.61
C PRO A 37 7.06 6.75 16.55
N PRO A 38 7.44 6.04 15.47
CA PRO A 38 6.49 5.58 14.46
C PRO A 38 5.46 4.63 15.07
N PRO A 39 4.25 4.56 14.50
CA PRO A 39 3.23 3.62 14.94
C PRO A 39 3.70 2.17 14.77
N PRO A 40 3.25 1.24 15.63
CA PRO A 40 3.53 -0.18 15.47
C PRO A 40 3.03 -0.71 14.11
N GLU A 41 3.74 -1.69 13.57
CA GLU A 41 3.29 -2.39 12.36
C GLU A 41 2.02 -3.21 12.66
N PRO A 42 1.06 -3.30 11.72
CA PRO A 42 -0.10 -4.15 11.89
C PRO A 42 0.26 -5.63 12.04
N PRO A 43 -0.58 -6.44 12.72
CA PRO A 43 -0.37 -7.87 12.85
C PRO A 43 -0.27 -8.60 11.49
N PRO A 44 0.48 -9.71 11.40
CA PRO A 44 0.62 -10.52 10.18
C PRO A 44 -0.71 -10.90 9.52
N GLU A 45 -1.72 -11.26 10.32
CA GLU A 45 -3.06 -11.67 9.88
C GLU A 45 -3.78 -10.51 9.19
N VAL A 46 -3.63 -9.29 9.73
CA VAL A 46 -4.22 -8.07 9.17
C VAL A 46 -3.54 -7.70 7.86
N ARG A 47 -2.21 -7.80 7.80
CA ARG A 47 -1.45 -7.53 6.57
C ARG A 47 -1.80 -8.54 5.47
N LEU A 48 -1.94 -9.82 5.80
CA LEU A 48 -2.33 -10.86 4.84
C LEU A 48 -3.71 -10.57 4.25
N ILE A 49 -4.70 -10.31 5.09
CA ILE A 49 -6.07 -10.03 4.64
C ILE A 49 -6.11 -8.80 3.74
N ALA A 50 -5.47 -7.70 4.14
CA ALA A 50 -5.39 -6.50 3.33
C ALA A 50 -4.72 -6.76 1.96
N ALA A 51 -3.67 -7.58 1.93
CA ALA A 51 -3.00 -7.95 0.68
C ALA A 51 -3.89 -8.80 -0.25
N ILE A 52 -4.65 -9.76 0.29
CA ILE A 52 -5.59 -10.58 -0.49
C ILE A 52 -6.75 -9.72 -1.02
N GLU A 53 -7.30 -8.82 -0.20
CA GLU A 53 -8.32 -7.87 -0.65
C GLU A 53 -7.84 -7.03 -1.84
N ASN A 54 -6.60 -6.56 -1.80
CA ASN A 54 -5.98 -5.79 -2.89
C ASN A 54 -5.71 -6.63 -4.15
N GLN A 55 -5.83 -7.95 -4.10
CA GLN A 55 -5.68 -8.86 -5.24
C GLN A 55 -7.02 -9.47 -5.70
N GLY A 56 -8.15 -8.95 -5.21
CA GLY A 56 -9.48 -9.40 -5.63
C GLY A 56 -10.07 -10.51 -4.75
N CYS A 57 -9.73 -10.51 -3.46
CA CYS A 57 -10.35 -11.33 -2.41
C CYS A 57 -10.05 -12.83 -2.45
N VAL A 58 -9.27 -13.30 -3.43
CA VAL A 58 -8.88 -14.70 -3.58
C VAL A 58 -7.36 -14.80 -3.62
N LEU A 59 -6.82 -15.72 -2.83
CA LEU A 59 -5.44 -16.14 -2.84
C LEU A 59 -5.33 -17.52 -3.49
N ASP A 60 -4.50 -17.64 -4.51
CA ASP A 60 -4.28 -18.88 -5.25
C ASP A 60 -2.82 -19.01 -5.73
N ALA A 61 -2.52 -20.08 -6.46
CA ALA A 61 -1.18 -20.36 -6.96
C ALA A 61 -0.63 -19.29 -7.93
N THR A 62 -1.50 -18.48 -8.54
CA THR A 62 -1.11 -17.44 -9.50
C THR A 62 -0.66 -16.15 -8.81
N ASN A 63 -1.16 -15.85 -7.62
CA ASN A 63 -0.94 -14.57 -6.94
C ASN A 63 -0.28 -14.68 -5.56
N VAL A 64 -0.07 -15.90 -5.03
CA VAL A 64 0.49 -16.12 -3.68
C VAL A 64 1.81 -15.39 -3.43
N SER A 65 2.75 -15.41 -4.38
CA SER A 65 4.04 -14.72 -4.21
C SER A 65 3.88 -13.20 -4.12
N SER A 66 2.97 -12.63 -4.92
CA SER A 66 2.68 -11.19 -4.90
C SER A 66 1.99 -10.76 -3.61
N VAL A 67 1.04 -11.56 -3.11
CA VAL A 67 0.35 -11.33 -1.85
C VAL A 67 1.33 -11.39 -0.67
N LEU A 68 2.17 -12.42 -0.61
CA LEU A 68 3.15 -12.57 0.47
C LEU A 68 4.17 -11.43 0.48
N LEU A 69 4.62 -10.99 -0.70
CA LEU A 69 5.50 -9.83 -0.81
C LEU A 69 4.81 -8.56 -0.32
N ALA A 70 3.56 -8.32 -0.73
CA ALA A 70 2.79 -7.13 -0.34
C ALA A 70 2.46 -7.12 1.17
N ALA A 71 2.21 -8.29 1.76
CA ALA A 71 1.98 -8.46 3.19
C ALA A 71 3.28 -8.49 4.01
N ASN A 72 4.45 -8.51 3.35
CA ASN A 72 5.75 -8.75 3.97
C ASN A 72 5.74 -10.01 4.85
N LEU A 73 5.36 -11.13 4.23
CA LEU A 73 5.22 -12.45 4.84
C LEU A 73 6.02 -13.52 4.08
N THR A 74 6.32 -14.61 4.79
CA THR A 74 6.91 -15.81 4.20
C THR A 74 5.86 -16.89 3.95
N GLN A 75 6.21 -17.90 3.16
CA GLN A 75 5.35 -19.06 2.93
C GLN A 75 5.07 -19.84 4.23
N GLU A 76 6.07 -19.95 5.12
CA GLU A 76 5.92 -20.60 6.42
C GLU A 76 4.96 -19.85 7.35
N GLN A 77 5.04 -18.52 7.34
CA GLN A 77 4.07 -17.68 8.06
C GLN A 77 2.67 -17.87 7.50
N LEU A 78 2.50 -17.95 6.18
CA LEU A 78 1.21 -18.23 5.57
C LEU A 78 0.60 -19.54 6.09
N THR A 79 1.40 -20.61 6.14
CA THR A 79 0.93 -21.92 6.65
C THR A 79 0.52 -21.90 8.12
N THR A 80 1.01 -20.93 8.89
CA THR A 80 0.65 -20.75 10.30
C THR A 80 -0.56 -19.84 10.47
N ILE A 81 -0.65 -18.79 9.64
CA ILE A 81 -1.69 -17.75 9.72
C ILE A 81 -3.02 -18.24 9.17
N VAL A 82 -3.02 -18.98 8.06
CA VAL A 82 -4.25 -19.41 7.37
C VAL A 82 -5.18 -20.22 8.28
N PRO A 83 -4.72 -21.25 9.02
CA PRO A 83 -5.58 -21.97 9.96
C PRO A 83 -6.18 -21.07 11.03
N THR A 84 -5.36 -20.15 11.58
CA THR A 84 -5.82 -19.19 12.61
C THR A 84 -6.94 -18.29 12.08
N LEU A 85 -6.87 -17.88 10.82
CA LEU A 85 -7.89 -17.05 10.17
C LEU A 85 -9.13 -17.85 9.76
N ASP A 86 -8.97 -19.11 9.37
CA ASP A 86 -10.06 -20.05 9.06
C ASP A 86 -10.89 -20.34 10.31
N ASP A 87 -10.23 -20.69 11.41
CA ASP A 87 -10.85 -20.92 12.73
C ASP A 87 -11.61 -19.68 13.24
N ALA A 88 -11.13 -18.49 12.87
CA ALA A 88 -11.77 -17.22 13.19
C ALA A 88 -12.92 -16.85 12.23
N GLY A 89 -13.20 -17.65 11.20
CA GLY A 89 -14.21 -17.38 10.18
C GLY A 89 -13.91 -16.15 9.31
N ARG A 90 -12.62 -15.77 9.20
CA ARG A 90 -12.18 -14.59 8.43
C ARG A 90 -11.75 -14.92 7.01
N LEU A 91 -11.56 -16.20 6.73
CA LEU A 91 -11.33 -16.72 5.39
C LEU A 91 -12.01 -18.09 5.26
N GLU A 92 -12.10 -18.58 4.04
CA GLU A 92 -12.57 -19.93 3.72
C GLU A 92 -11.61 -20.55 2.70
N VAL A 93 -11.22 -21.80 2.93
CA VAL A 93 -10.44 -22.60 1.98
C VAL A 93 -11.40 -23.32 1.04
N ALA A 94 -11.36 -22.97 -0.25
CA ALA A 94 -12.11 -23.65 -1.29
C ALA A 94 -11.51 -25.03 -1.59
N GLY A 95 -12.33 -25.93 -2.15
CA GLY A 95 -11.95 -27.33 -2.41
C GLY A 95 -10.83 -27.51 -3.44
N ASP A 96 -10.49 -26.47 -4.20
CA ASP A 96 -9.36 -26.42 -5.13
C ASP A 96 -8.06 -25.87 -4.50
N GLY A 97 -8.09 -25.53 -3.21
CA GLY A 97 -6.95 -24.97 -2.47
C GLY A 97 -6.82 -23.46 -2.60
N ALA A 98 -7.75 -22.78 -3.28
CA ALA A 98 -7.85 -21.34 -3.24
C ALA A 98 -8.39 -20.88 -1.87
N ILE A 99 -7.97 -19.71 -1.42
CA ILE A 99 -8.40 -19.13 -0.15
C ILE A 99 -9.18 -17.85 -0.45
N ARG A 100 -10.39 -17.73 0.05
CA ARG A 100 -11.22 -16.52 -0.05
C ARG A 100 -11.28 -15.81 1.28
N VAL A 101 -11.07 -14.50 1.29
CA VAL A 101 -11.26 -13.67 2.50
C VAL A 101 -12.75 -13.37 2.70
N LEU A 102 -13.22 -13.43 3.94
CA LEU A 102 -14.61 -13.19 4.36
C LEU A 102 -14.72 -11.85 5.11
N THR A 103 -14.41 -10.75 4.44
CA THR A 103 -14.57 -9.38 4.96
C THR A 103 -15.70 -8.66 4.25
N GLU A 104 -16.14 -7.51 4.77
CA GLU A 104 -17.17 -6.68 4.12
C GLU A 104 -16.82 -6.27 2.67
N ARG A 105 -15.53 -6.32 2.29
CA ARG A 105 -15.07 -6.00 0.92
C ARG A 105 -15.11 -7.21 -0.03
N CYS A 106 -15.32 -8.41 0.49
CA CYS A 106 -15.11 -9.68 -0.20
C CYS A 106 -16.30 -10.65 -0.12
N VAL A 107 -17.46 -10.14 0.31
CA VAL A 107 -18.77 -10.83 0.35
C VAL A 107 -19.65 -10.50 -0.84
#